data_AF-A0A2A2GW57-F1
#
_entry.id   AF-A0A2A2GW57-F1
#
_cell.length_a   1.000
_cell.length_b   1.000
_cell.length_c   1.000
_cell.angle_alpha   90.00
_cell.angle_beta   90.00
_cell.angle_gamma   90.00
#
_symmetry.space_group_name_H-M   'P 1'
#
loop_
_entity.id
_entity.type
_entity.pdbx_description
1 polymer ?
#
loop_
_entity_poly.entity_id
_entity_poly.type
_entity_poly.pdbx_seq_one_letter_code
_entity_poly.pdbx_strand_id
1 'polypeptide(L)'
;GVSLSRDFSIRPDIITFPLPTFAGKTAVPNAVDLFINGYRSSNSQLQPGPFTITDIPYINGSGEAVLVTTDALGRQVSTTLPFYVASTLLKPGLSDGAFSAGALRRDYGIKNFSYGPLAASGSYRYGATDWLTLESHAEAASSLALGGFGSLIKLGNFGVLNGAYTLSQMRGKRGNQFNWGYQYAHSRFTLATQHTIRNSKFGNLALYD
;
A
#
# COMPACT_ATOMS: atom_id res chain seq x y z
N GLY A 1 -17.09 0.24 22.28
CA GLY A 1 -17.59 0.99 21.13
C GLY A 1 -17.99 0.02 20.04
N VAL A 2 -18.25 0.53 18.85
CA VAL A 2 -18.53 -0.25 17.63
C VAL A 2 -17.46 0.11 16.60
N SER A 3 -16.93 -0.90 15.91
CA SER A 3 -15.98 -0.73 14.81
C SER A 3 -16.42 -1.54 13.60
N LEU A 4 -16.33 -0.94 12.42
CA LEU A 4 -16.56 -1.57 11.12
C LEU A 4 -15.30 -1.39 10.30
N SER A 5 -14.69 -2.48 9.86
CA SER A 5 -13.49 -2.46 9.03
C SER A 5 -13.57 -3.48 7.91
N ARG A 6 -12.85 -3.20 6.82
CA ARG A 6 -12.56 -4.20 5.80
C ARG A 6 -11.30 -4.95 6.21
N ASP A 7 -11.38 -6.27 6.20
CA ASP A 7 -10.24 -7.14 6.47
C ASP A 7 -10.02 -8.03 5.24
N PHE A 8 -8.85 -7.92 4.63
CA PHE A 8 -8.47 -8.75 3.49
C PHE A 8 -7.77 -10.05 3.90
N SER A 9 -7.36 -10.18 5.17
CA SER A 9 -6.69 -11.40 5.66
C SER A 9 -7.63 -12.61 5.71
N ILE A 10 -8.93 -12.39 5.86
CA ILE A 10 -9.97 -13.42 5.79
C ILE A 10 -10.22 -13.93 4.36
N ARG A 11 -9.70 -13.23 3.35
CA ARG A 11 -9.80 -13.57 1.93
C ARG A 11 -8.40 -13.57 1.30
N PRO A 12 -7.55 -14.56 1.66
CA PRO A 12 -6.17 -14.62 1.18
C PRO A 12 -6.07 -14.85 -0.34
N ASP A 13 -7.18 -15.19 -1.00
CA ASP A 13 -7.32 -15.28 -2.45
C ASP A 13 -7.29 -13.90 -3.16
N ILE A 14 -7.42 -12.80 -2.43
CA ILE A 14 -7.45 -11.45 -2.99
C ILE A 14 -6.06 -10.80 -2.89
N ILE A 15 -5.44 -10.56 -4.05
CA ILE A 15 -4.23 -9.74 -4.14
C ILE A 15 -4.62 -8.27 -4.09
N THR A 16 -4.26 -7.60 -2.99
CA THR A 16 -4.68 -6.23 -2.67
C THR A 16 -3.77 -5.14 -3.22
N PHE A 17 -2.61 -5.50 -3.77
CA PHE A 17 -1.61 -4.56 -4.29
C PHE A 17 -1.41 -4.74 -5.80
N PRO A 18 -0.97 -3.68 -6.52
CA PRO A 18 -0.73 -3.78 -7.95
C PRO A 18 0.49 -4.67 -8.24
N LEU A 19 0.28 -5.71 -9.08
CA LEU A 19 1.34 -6.57 -9.59
C LEU A 19 1.92 -6.01 -10.90
N PRO A 20 3.23 -6.17 -11.16
CA PRO A 20 3.81 -5.84 -12.44
C PRO A 20 3.25 -6.79 -13.51
N THR A 21 2.82 -6.22 -14.63
CA THR A 21 2.36 -6.98 -15.80
C THR A 21 3.47 -7.03 -16.83
N PHE A 22 3.88 -8.24 -17.22
CA PHE A 22 4.84 -8.43 -18.31
C PHE A 22 4.07 -8.80 -19.58
N ALA A 23 4.08 -7.90 -20.57
CA ALA A 23 3.43 -8.10 -21.86
C ALA A 23 4.48 -8.17 -22.98
N GLY A 24 4.37 -9.18 -23.83
CA GLY A 24 5.24 -9.39 -24.98
C GLY A 24 4.46 -9.71 -26.25
N LYS A 25 5.07 -9.46 -27.42
CA LYS A 25 4.58 -9.95 -28.72
C LYS A 25 5.61 -10.89 -29.30
N THR A 26 5.14 -12.05 -29.75
CA THR A 26 5.98 -13.14 -30.24
C THR A 26 5.29 -13.78 -31.43
N ALA A 27 6.02 -13.93 -32.54
CA ALA A 27 5.46 -14.49 -33.77
C ALA A 27 5.29 -16.02 -33.74
N VAL A 28 6.18 -16.76 -33.05
CA VAL A 28 6.20 -18.24 -33.03
C VAL A 28 6.80 -18.86 -31.73
N PRO A 29 6.47 -18.41 -30.51
CA PRO A 29 7.04 -19.06 -29.32
C PRO A 29 6.34 -20.40 -29.06
N ASN A 30 7.10 -21.39 -28.57
CA ASN A 30 6.53 -22.65 -28.05
C ASN A 30 6.49 -22.69 -26.52
N ALA A 31 7.33 -21.90 -25.84
CA ALA A 31 7.36 -21.81 -24.38
C ALA A 31 7.97 -20.49 -23.91
N VAL A 32 7.48 -19.99 -22.77
CA VAL A 32 8.07 -18.88 -22.04
C VAL A 32 8.32 -19.28 -20.59
N ASP A 33 9.55 -19.05 -20.16
CA ASP A 33 10.00 -19.21 -18.79
C ASP A 33 10.22 -17.85 -18.15
N LEU A 34 9.56 -17.61 -17.01
CA LEU A 34 9.78 -16.43 -16.19
C LEU A 34 10.69 -16.80 -15.03
N PHE A 35 11.85 -16.17 -14.94
CA PHE A 35 12.73 -16.25 -13.79
C PHE A 35 12.65 -14.95 -13.00
N ILE A 36 12.56 -15.04 -11.67
CA ILE A 36 12.60 -13.89 -10.77
C ILE A 36 13.72 -14.10 -9.77
N ASN A 37 14.66 -13.16 -9.72
CA ASN A 37 15.86 -13.24 -8.87
C ASN A 37 16.60 -14.60 -9.00
N GLY A 38 16.62 -15.18 -10.21
CA GLY A 38 17.29 -16.46 -10.51
C GLY A 38 16.45 -17.72 -10.29
N TYR A 39 15.23 -17.62 -9.76
CA TYR A 39 14.33 -18.76 -9.56
C TYR A 39 13.23 -18.81 -10.62
N ARG A 40 12.97 -20.00 -11.21
CA ARG A 40 11.89 -20.19 -12.20
C ARG A 40 10.54 -20.04 -11.49
N SER A 41 9.85 -18.94 -11.78
CA SER A 41 8.60 -18.57 -11.12
C SER A 41 7.37 -19.05 -11.88
N SER A 42 7.44 -19.18 -13.20
CA SER A 42 6.33 -19.68 -14.03
C SER A 42 6.85 -20.32 -15.31
N ASN A 43 6.12 -21.32 -15.79
CA ASN A 43 6.38 -22.06 -17.03
C ASN A 43 5.05 -22.20 -17.78
N SER A 44 4.87 -21.47 -18.87
CA SER A 44 3.68 -21.58 -19.72
C SER A 44 4.06 -21.87 -21.16
N GLN A 45 3.40 -22.90 -21.73
CA GLN A 45 3.35 -23.09 -23.18
C GLN A 45 2.46 -22.00 -23.76
N LEU A 46 3.04 -21.17 -24.64
CA LEU A 46 2.31 -20.06 -25.26
C LEU A 46 1.75 -20.49 -26.60
N GLN A 47 0.51 -20.10 -26.87
CA GLN A 47 -0.02 -20.10 -28.23
C GLN A 47 0.41 -18.80 -28.95
N PRO A 48 0.54 -18.80 -30.29
CA PRO A 48 0.90 -17.60 -31.04
C PRO A 48 -0.09 -16.44 -30.78
N GLY A 49 0.42 -15.29 -30.33
CA GLY A 49 -0.41 -14.13 -29.98
C GLY A 49 0.19 -13.25 -28.86
N PRO A 50 -0.48 -12.15 -28.48
CA PRO A 50 -0.09 -11.38 -27.30
C PRO A 50 -0.34 -12.20 -26.02
N PHE A 51 0.61 -12.18 -25.09
CA PHE A 51 0.50 -12.85 -23.79
C PHE A 51 0.82 -11.92 -22.63
N THR A 52 0.25 -12.20 -21.46
CA THR A 52 0.51 -11.50 -20.20
C THR A 52 0.73 -12.50 -19.08
N ILE A 53 1.79 -12.33 -18.30
CA ILE A 53 2.08 -13.17 -17.13
C ILE A 53 1.84 -12.35 -15.86
N THR A 54 1.02 -12.89 -14.94
CA THR A 54 0.62 -12.22 -13.69
C THR A 54 0.90 -13.02 -12.41
N ASP A 55 1.23 -14.31 -12.52
CA ASP A 55 1.48 -15.18 -11.36
C ASP A 55 2.92 -15.03 -10.85
N ILE A 56 3.11 -14.09 -9.94
CA ILE A 56 4.39 -13.73 -9.33
C ILE A 56 4.28 -13.97 -7.81
N PRO A 57 5.24 -14.68 -7.16
CA PRO A 57 5.23 -14.89 -5.71
C PRO A 57 5.27 -13.56 -4.95
N TYR A 58 4.89 -13.57 -3.68
CA TYR A 58 4.89 -12.36 -2.84
C TYR A 58 6.30 -11.78 -2.72
N ILE A 59 6.51 -10.63 -3.37
CA ILE A 59 7.77 -9.87 -3.34
C ILE A 59 7.39 -8.43 -2.98
N ASN A 60 8.17 -7.80 -2.11
CA ASN A 60 8.03 -6.37 -1.79
C ASN A 60 9.40 -5.71 -2.03
N GLY A 61 9.44 -4.67 -2.85
CA GLY A 61 10.67 -4.03 -3.31
C GLY A 61 11.00 -4.26 -4.79
N SER A 62 12.19 -3.82 -5.18
CA SER A 62 12.74 -3.97 -6.51
C SER A 62 13.22 -5.40 -6.74
N GLY A 63 12.96 -5.94 -7.91
CA GLY A 63 13.50 -7.21 -8.38
C GLY A 63 13.77 -7.18 -9.88
N GLU A 64 14.41 -8.23 -10.37
CA GLU A 64 14.62 -8.45 -11.80
C GLU A 64 13.86 -9.69 -12.24
N ALA A 65 13.07 -9.53 -13.30
CA ALA A 65 12.43 -10.63 -14.02
C ALA A 65 13.20 -10.91 -15.31
N VAL A 66 13.67 -12.13 -15.50
CA VAL A 66 14.28 -12.58 -16.76
C VAL A 66 13.24 -13.42 -17.49
N LEU A 67 12.78 -12.91 -18.62
CA LEU A 67 11.88 -13.59 -19.52
C LEU A 67 12.71 -14.37 -20.53
N VAL A 68 12.65 -15.69 -20.51
CA VAL A 68 13.31 -16.55 -21.51
C VAL A 68 12.25 -17.09 -22.45
N THR A 69 12.26 -16.61 -23.69
CA THR A 69 11.37 -17.09 -24.75
C THR A 69 12.12 -18.12 -25.58
N THR A 70 11.51 -19.29 -25.77
CA THR A 70 12.05 -20.35 -26.64
C THR A 70 11.23 -20.44 -27.93
N ASP A 71 11.89 -20.24 -29.07
CA ASP A 71 11.33 -20.38 -30.41
C ASP A 71 11.22 -21.87 -30.81
N ALA A 72 10.39 -22.18 -31.81
CA ALA A 72 10.21 -23.54 -32.36
C ALA A 72 11.52 -24.17 -32.88
N LEU A 73 12.51 -23.34 -33.24
CA LEU A 73 13.86 -23.75 -33.64
C LEU A 73 14.82 -24.01 -32.46
N GLY A 74 14.35 -23.92 -31.20
CA GLY A 74 15.17 -24.11 -30.00
C GLY A 74 16.04 -22.91 -29.61
N ARG A 75 15.90 -21.76 -30.29
CA ARG A 75 16.61 -20.53 -29.96
C ARG A 75 15.99 -19.89 -28.72
N GLN A 76 16.83 -19.58 -27.73
CA GLN A 76 16.41 -18.90 -26.51
C GLN A 76 16.77 -17.42 -26.58
N VAL A 77 15.80 -16.55 -26.29
CA VAL A 77 16.01 -15.11 -26.15
C VAL A 77 15.65 -14.72 -24.72
N SER A 78 16.63 -14.20 -23.98
CA SER A 78 16.45 -13.70 -22.62
C SER A 78 16.27 -12.18 -22.62
N THR A 79 15.15 -11.69 -22.10
CA THR A 79 14.88 -10.26 -21.89
C THR A 79 14.78 -10.00 -20.39
N THR A 80 15.63 -9.10 -19.87
CA THR A 80 15.59 -8.71 -18.46
C THR A 80 14.71 -7.48 -18.28
N LEU A 81 13.71 -7.57 -17.41
CA LEU A 81 12.75 -6.52 -17.10
C LEU A 81 12.82 -6.22 -15.60
N PRO A 82 13.31 -5.03 -15.21
CA PRO A 82 13.31 -4.64 -13.80
C PRO A 82 11.88 -4.28 -13.37
N PHE A 83 11.48 -4.65 -12.14
CA PHE A 83 10.16 -4.32 -11.59
C PHE A 83 10.25 -3.91 -10.12
N TYR A 84 9.19 -3.24 -9.61
CA TYR A 84 9.06 -2.91 -8.19
C TYR A 84 7.63 -3.16 -7.71
N VAL A 85 7.48 -4.00 -6.69
CA VAL A 85 6.21 -4.25 -6.02
C VAL A 85 6.18 -3.46 -4.73
N ALA A 86 5.08 -2.76 -4.48
CA ALA A 86 4.84 -2.10 -3.21
C ALA A 86 3.53 -2.57 -2.61
N SER A 87 3.62 -3.48 -1.65
CA SER A 87 2.46 -4.06 -0.95
C SER A 87 1.70 -3.05 -0.10
N THR A 88 2.27 -1.85 0.09
CA THR A 88 1.63 -0.71 0.75
C THR A 88 0.62 0.01 -0.15
N LEU A 89 0.70 -0.11 -1.48
CA LEU A 89 -0.29 0.43 -2.41
C LEU A 89 -1.49 -0.51 -2.51
N LEU A 90 -2.65 0.10 -2.79
CA LEU A 90 -3.88 -0.61 -3.03
C LEU A 90 -4.11 -0.76 -4.54
N LYS A 91 -4.51 -1.96 -4.96
CA LYS A 91 -4.81 -2.30 -6.36
C LYS A 91 -5.86 -1.33 -6.94
N PRO A 92 -5.75 -0.93 -8.23
CA PRO A 92 -6.74 -0.08 -8.87
C PRO A 92 -8.18 -0.53 -8.64
N GLY A 93 -9.05 0.39 -8.26
CA GLY A 93 -10.47 0.14 -8.00
C GLY A 93 -10.78 -0.55 -6.67
N LEU A 94 -9.76 -0.99 -5.92
CA LEU A 94 -9.94 -1.56 -4.60
C LEU A 94 -9.99 -0.43 -3.56
N SER A 95 -10.85 -0.60 -2.55
CA SER A 95 -10.95 0.31 -1.41
C SER A 95 -10.71 -0.43 -0.10
N ASP A 96 -10.08 0.24 0.84
CA ASP A 96 -9.84 -0.26 2.18
C ASP A 96 -10.26 0.81 3.19
N GLY A 97 -10.79 0.41 4.33
CA GLY A 97 -11.22 1.37 5.31
C GLY A 97 -11.68 0.77 6.62
N ALA A 98 -11.60 1.60 7.65
CA ALA A 98 -12.02 1.28 8.99
C ALA A 98 -12.69 2.51 9.61
N PHE A 99 -13.82 2.28 10.27
CA PHE A 99 -14.57 3.27 11.02
C PHE A 99 -14.81 2.75 12.43
N SER A 100 -14.64 3.60 13.43
CA SER A 100 -14.83 3.27 14.83
C SER A 100 -15.54 4.41 15.55
N ALA A 101 -16.47 4.07 16.42
CA ALA A 101 -17.19 5.02 17.28
C ALA A 101 -17.37 4.44 18.69
N GLY A 102 -17.19 5.26 19.72
CA GLY A 102 -17.33 4.81 21.10
C GLY A 102 -17.00 5.89 22.12
N ALA A 103 -16.82 5.51 23.38
CA ALA A 103 -16.32 6.39 24.43
C ALA A 103 -14.83 6.10 24.67
N LEU A 104 -14.04 7.14 24.89
CA LEU A 104 -12.61 6.99 25.23
C LEU A 104 -12.48 6.28 26.58
N ARG A 105 -11.73 5.17 26.64
CA ARG A 105 -11.49 4.47 27.90
C ARG A 105 -10.40 5.20 28.68
N ARG A 106 -10.68 5.50 29.95
CA ARG A 106 -9.72 6.10 30.90
C ARG A 106 -9.25 5.07 31.91
N ASP A 107 -8.17 5.37 32.63
CA ASP A 107 -7.72 4.57 33.80
C ASP A 107 -7.67 3.05 33.53
N TYR A 108 -7.21 2.67 32.33
CA TYR A 108 -7.16 1.27 31.94
C TYR A 108 -6.28 0.48 32.91
N GLY A 109 -6.81 -0.62 33.46
CA GLY A 109 -6.13 -1.43 34.47
C GLY A 109 -6.15 -0.87 35.90
N ILE A 110 -6.68 0.33 36.13
CA ILE A 110 -6.79 0.95 37.46
C ILE A 110 -8.23 0.97 37.95
N LYS A 111 -9.16 1.50 37.14
CA LYS A 111 -10.58 1.60 37.50
C LYS A 111 -11.46 0.89 36.48
N ASN A 112 -12.41 0.11 36.99
CA ASN A 112 -13.48 -0.46 36.16
C ASN A 112 -14.43 0.66 35.69
N PHE A 113 -14.92 0.54 34.45
CA PHE A 113 -15.92 1.44 33.86
C PHE A 113 -15.60 2.96 33.84
N SER A 114 -14.31 3.35 33.83
CA SER A 114 -13.91 4.75 33.65
C SER A 114 -13.89 5.11 32.15
N TYR A 115 -14.85 5.91 31.71
CA TYR A 115 -14.97 6.37 30.32
C TYR A 115 -14.99 7.89 30.26
N GLY A 116 -14.29 8.44 29.27
CA GLY A 116 -14.31 9.83 28.88
C GLY A 116 -15.39 10.12 27.82
N PRO A 117 -15.28 11.25 27.13
CA PRO A 117 -16.23 11.67 26.11
C PRO A 117 -16.30 10.70 24.92
N LEU A 118 -17.41 10.82 24.17
CA LEU A 118 -17.60 10.11 22.91
C LEU A 118 -16.57 10.59 21.87
N ALA A 119 -16.08 9.63 21.10
CA ALA A 119 -15.12 9.80 20.02
C ALA A 119 -15.45 8.89 18.84
N ALA A 120 -15.07 9.33 17.64
CA ALA A 120 -15.12 8.56 16.43
C ALA A 120 -13.85 8.77 15.60
N SER A 121 -13.43 7.75 14.87
CA SER A 121 -12.29 7.80 13.96
C SER A 121 -12.60 7.00 12.70
N GLY A 122 -12.13 7.46 11.56
CA GLY A 122 -12.29 6.76 10.29
C GLY A 122 -11.08 6.97 9.39
N SER A 123 -10.59 5.89 8.80
CA SER A 123 -9.56 5.90 7.77
C SER A 123 -10.11 5.24 6.51
N TYR A 124 -9.82 5.82 5.36
CA TYR A 124 -10.22 5.28 4.06
C TYR A 124 -9.09 5.39 3.06
N ARG A 125 -8.91 4.36 2.24
CA ARG A 125 -7.85 4.24 1.25
C ARG A 125 -8.47 3.75 -0.05
N TYR A 126 -8.00 4.30 -1.17
CA TYR A 126 -8.50 3.96 -2.49
C TYR A 126 -7.37 3.85 -3.50
N GLY A 127 -7.26 2.70 -4.16
CA GLY A 127 -6.34 2.49 -5.26
C GLY A 127 -6.84 3.19 -6.51
N ALA A 128 -6.36 4.42 -6.75
CA ALA A 128 -6.77 5.21 -7.90
C ALA A 128 -6.15 4.67 -9.19
N THR A 129 -4.86 4.32 -9.15
CA THR A 129 -4.11 3.69 -10.24
C THR A 129 -3.15 2.64 -9.70
N ASP A 130 -2.39 1.97 -10.57
CA ASP A 130 -1.39 0.97 -10.20
C ASP A 130 -0.12 1.58 -9.58
N TRP A 131 -0.03 2.91 -9.61
CA TRP A 131 1.04 3.70 -9.01
C TRP A 131 0.56 4.73 -7.99
N LEU A 132 -0.75 4.98 -7.84
CA LEU A 132 -1.31 5.96 -6.91
C LEU A 132 -2.38 5.34 -6.01
N THR A 133 -2.17 5.40 -4.71
CA THR A 133 -3.20 5.18 -3.69
C THR A 133 -3.48 6.49 -2.96
N LEU A 134 -4.76 6.84 -2.82
CA LEU A 134 -5.20 7.99 -2.05
C LEU A 134 -5.65 7.53 -0.67
N GLU A 135 -5.36 8.32 0.34
CA GLU A 135 -5.71 8.06 1.73
C GLU A 135 -6.45 9.25 2.31
N SER A 136 -7.40 9.00 3.20
CA SER A 136 -8.06 10.00 4.01
C SER A 136 -8.26 9.50 5.42
N HIS A 137 -8.22 10.42 6.37
CA HIS A 137 -8.36 10.12 7.78
C HIS A 137 -9.13 11.23 8.49
N ALA A 138 -10.02 10.85 9.39
CA ALA A 138 -10.79 11.78 10.18
C ALA A 138 -10.96 11.29 11.62
N GLU A 139 -10.93 12.22 12.57
CA GLU A 139 -11.25 11.95 13.96
C GLU A 139 -12.16 13.05 14.52
N ALA A 140 -13.07 12.67 15.40
CA ALA A 140 -13.99 13.60 16.05
C ALA A 140 -14.22 13.21 17.51
N ALA A 141 -14.28 14.21 18.39
CA ALA A 141 -14.77 14.12 19.76
C ALA A 141 -15.40 15.46 20.15
N SER A 142 -15.96 15.57 21.36
CA SER A 142 -16.72 16.77 21.79
C SER A 142 -15.98 18.11 21.62
N SER A 143 -14.65 18.13 21.72
CA SER A 143 -13.81 19.32 21.51
C SER A 143 -12.59 19.05 20.61
N LEU A 144 -12.70 18.04 19.73
CA LEU A 144 -11.69 17.68 18.74
C LEU A 144 -12.36 17.43 17.40
N ALA A 145 -11.82 18.04 16.35
CA ALA A 145 -12.08 17.66 14.97
C ALA A 145 -10.75 17.58 14.23
N LEU A 146 -10.48 16.47 13.56
CA LEU A 146 -9.28 16.25 12.77
C LEU A 146 -9.69 15.69 11.41
N GLY A 147 -9.08 16.22 10.36
CA GLY A 147 -9.23 15.74 9.00
C GLY A 147 -7.91 15.78 8.28
N GLY A 148 -7.62 14.74 7.50
CA GLY A 148 -6.39 14.63 6.74
C GLY A 148 -6.59 13.83 5.47
N PHE A 149 -5.67 14.04 4.55
CA PHE A 149 -5.56 13.31 3.30
C PHE A 149 -4.10 13.01 3.03
N GLY A 150 -3.85 11.95 2.29
CA GLY A 150 -2.52 11.51 1.90
C GLY A 150 -2.53 10.73 0.61
N SER A 151 -1.33 10.36 0.18
CA SER A 151 -1.13 9.55 -0.99
C SER A 151 0.13 8.70 -0.85
N LEU A 152 0.10 7.55 -1.50
CA LEU A 152 1.25 6.72 -1.78
C LEU A 152 1.44 6.68 -3.29
N ILE A 153 2.66 6.99 -3.73
CA ILE A 153 3.05 7.12 -5.13
C ILE A 153 4.20 6.16 -5.40
N LYS A 154 3.98 5.17 -6.27
CA LYS A 154 5.02 4.29 -6.81
C LYS A 154 5.82 5.05 -7.86
N LEU A 155 7.11 5.23 -7.63
CA LEU A 155 8.02 5.92 -8.56
C LEU A 155 8.67 4.91 -9.51
N GLY A 156 7.86 4.11 -10.21
CA GLY A 156 8.34 3.00 -11.04
C GLY A 156 9.23 2.06 -10.24
N ASN A 157 10.49 1.91 -10.66
CA ASN A 157 11.46 1.03 -10.01
C ASN A 157 12.29 1.70 -8.91
N PHE A 158 12.02 2.97 -8.61
CA PHE A 158 12.77 3.77 -7.66
C PHE A 158 12.11 3.83 -6.29
N GLY A 159 11.13 2.98 -5.97
CA GLY A 159 10.52 2.94 -4.64
C GLY A 159 9.16 3.61 -4.56
N VAL A 160 8.76 3.92 -3.32
CA VAL A 160 7.47 4.53 -2.99
C VAL A 160 7.70 5.80 -2.21
N LEU A 161 7.04 6.86 -2.65
CA LEU A 161 6.93 8.11 -1.91
C LEU A 161 5.56 8.12 -1.22
N ASN A 162 5.51 8.46 0.06
CA ASN A 162 4.26 8.72 0.76
C ASN A 162 4.22 10.17 1.26
N GLY A 163 3.05 10.78 1.22
CA GLY A 163 2.82 12.13 1.70
C GLY A 163 1.44 12.25 2.33
N ALA A 164 1.33 12.92 3.46
CA ALA A 164 0.06 13.16 4.12
C ALA A 164 0.03 14.52 4.79
N TYR A 165 -1.13 15.17 4.74
CA TYR A 165 -1.41 16.43 5.39
C TYR A 165 -2.62 16.29 6.29
N THR A 166 -2.53 16.79 7.51
CA THR A 166 -3.57 16.68 8.52
C THR A 166 -3.79 18.01 9.21
N LEU A 167 -5.05 18.39 9.34
CA LEU A 167 -5.52 19.56 10.06
C LEU A 167 -6.29 19.09 11.29
N SER A 168 -6.05 19.75 12.42
CA SER A 168 -6.75 19.47 13.67
C SER A 168 -7.21 20.76 14.34
N GLN A 169 -8.41 20.73 14.92
CA GLN A 169 -8.89 21.74 15.84
C GLN A 169 -9.24 21.07 17.16
N MET A 170 -8.48 21.38 18.21
CA MET A 170 -8.66 20.80 19.55
C MET A 170 -8.79 21.91 20.60
N ARG A 171 -9.89 21.91 21.37
CA ARG A 171 -10.18 22.90 22.43
C ARG A 171 -9.95 24.35 21.97
N GLY A 172 -10.41 24.68 20.75
CA GLY A 172 -10.29 26.00 20.14
C GLY A 172 -8.92 26.31 19.50
N LYS A 173 -7.92 25.45 19.63
CA LYS A 173 -6.60 25.62 19.00
C LYS A 173 -6.54 24.86 17.68
N ARG A 174 -6.12 25.54 16.61
CA ARG A 174 -5.86 24.94 15.31
C ARG A 174 -4.39 24.57 15.17
N GLY A 175 -4.13 23.38 14.67
CA GLY A 175 -2.80 22.88 14.37
C GLY A 175 -2.82 22.01 13.12
N ASN A 176 -1.64 21.74 12.60
CA ASN A 176 -1.46 20.97 11.39
C ASN A 176 -0.24 20.05 11.53
N GLN A 177 -0.26 18.98 10.76
CA GLN A 177 0.84 18.02 10.63
C GLN A 177 1.05 17.71 9.16
N PHE A 178 2.31 17.68 8.74
CA PHE A 178 2.73 17.22 7.44
C PHE A 178 3.69 16.06 7.60
N ASN A 179 3.39 14.97 6.91
CA ASN A 179 4.20 13.77 6.89
C ASN A 179 4.63 13.50 5.47
N TRP A 180 5.89 13.12 5.30
CA TRP A 180 6.35 12.56 4.05
C TRP A 180 7.40 11.50 4.32
N GLY A 181 7.54 10.57 3.39
CA GLY A 181 8.53 9.52 3.50
C GLY A 181 8.82 8.92 2.14
N TYR A 182 9.92 8.21 2.10
CA TYR A 182 10.38 7.51 0.91
C TYR A 182 10.92 6.17 1.34
N GLN A 183 10.48 5.12 0.65
CA GLN A 183 10.90 3.75 0.89
C GLN A 183 11.37 3.12 -0.41
N TYR A 184 12.56 2.53 -0.35
CA TYR A 184 13.14 1.75 -1.42
C TYR A 184 13.70 0.46 -0.84
N ALA A 185 13.14 -0.67 -1.26
CA ALA A 185 13.63 -1.99 -0.90
C ALA A 185 14.32 -2.62 -2.11
N HIS A 186 15.55 -3.07 -1.94
CA HIS A 186 16.32 -3.86 -2.91
C HIS A 186 16.65 -5.24 -2.32
N SER A 187 17.06 -6.20 -3.14
CA SER A 187 17.36 -7.57 -2.68
C SER A 187 18.48 -7.67 -1.63
N ARG A 188 19.36 -6.65 -1.56
CA ARG A 188 20.50 -6.62 -0.64
C ARG A 188 20.41 -5.56 0.45
N PHE A 189 19.56 -4.54 0.29
CA PHE A 189 19.46 -3.43 1.23
C PHE A 189 18.08 -2.78 1.16
N THR A 190 17.68 -2.14 2.25
CA THR A 190 16.45 -1.37 2.33
C THR A 190 16.78 0.03 2.83
N LEU A 191 16.29 1.04 2.13
CA LEU A 191 16.36 2.43 2.52
C LEU A 191 14.95 2.93 2.84
N ALA A 192 14.76 3.50 4.01
CA ALA A 192 13.50 4.12 4.39
C ALA A 192 13.81 5.44 5.11
N THR A 193 13.13 6.51 4.70
CA THR A 193 13.14 7.79 5.39
C THR A 193 11.71 8.23 5.64
N GLN A 194 11.49 8.82 6.80
CA GLN A 194 10.21 9.41 7.17
C GLN A 194 10.44 10.67 7.97
N HIS A 195 9.72 11.72 7.61
CA HIS A 195 9.77 13.01 8.26
C HIS A 195 8.35 13.44 8.64
N THR A 196 8.21 13.96 9.85
CA THR A 196 6.95 14.46 10.39
C THR A 196 7.19 15.82 10.98
N ILE A 197 6.50 16.82 10.43
CA ILE A 197 6.53 18.20 10.90
C ILE A 197 5.16 18.48 11.51
N ARG A 198 5.15 18.84 12.79
CA ARG A 198 3.92 19.04 13.56
C ARG A 198 3.95 20.39 14.25
N ASN A 199 2.85 21.12 14.15
CA ASN A 199 2.66 22.36 14.91
C ASN A 199 2.43 22.04 16.41
N SER A 200 2.97 22.87 17.31
CA SER A 200 2.72 22.79 18.77
C SER A 200 1.23 22.76 19.17
N LYS A 201 0.34 23.28 18.32
CA LYS A 201 -1.12 23.34 18.54
C LYS A 201 -1.87 22.14 17.96
N PHE A 202 -1.17 21.18 17.34
CA PHE A 202 -1.78 19.98 16.77
C PHE A 202 -2.30 19.07 17.88
N GLY A 203 -3.50 18.52 17.68
CA GLY A 203 -4.13 17.57 18.60
C GLY A 203 -4.85 16.47 17.85
N ASN A 204 -4.83 15.27 18.40
CA ASN A 204 -5.55 14.09 17.89
C ASN A 204 -6.18 13.34 19.08
N LEU A 205 -6.92 12.26 18.82
CA LEU A 205 -7.58 11.49 19.88
C LEU A 205 -6.60 10.94 20.92
N ALA A 206 -5.36 10.64 20.54
CA ALA A 206 -4.32 10.17 21.45
C ALA A 206 -3.84 11.25 22.43
N LEU A 207 -3.99 12.53 22.09
CA LEU A 207 -3.62 13.69 22.92
C LEU A 207 -4.85 14.39 23.54
N TYR A 208 -6.04 13.80 23.37
CA TYR A 208 -7.29 14.45 23.69
C TYR A 208 -7.64 14.42 25.18
N ASP A 209 -7.13 13.42 25.90
CA ASP A 209 -7.45 13.14 27.30
C ASP A 209 -6.20 13.02 28.17
#